data_AF-A0A378PW87-F1
#
_entry.id   AF-A0A378PW87-F1
#
_cell.length_a   1.000
_cell.length_b   1.000
_cell.length_c   1.000
_cell.angle_alpha   90.00
_cell.angle_beta   90.00
_cell.angle_gamma   90.00
#
_symmetry.space_group_name_H-M   'P 1'
#
loop_
_entity.id
_entity.type
_entity.pdbx_description
1 polymer ?
#
loop_
_entity_poly.entity_id
_entity_poly.type
_entity_poly.pdbx_seq_one_letter_code
_entity_poly.pdbx_strand_id
1 'polypeptide(L)'
;MEIGSPKPVKVYAPEHWVLGAKEISYKFNGSPIVGTFDEKFVLKSESGEILKNVPYVITNKVTGEQIRGITDDEGGTVRVWTESEEEVEMGVDFVRVFSKSSKDKE
;
A
#
# COMPACT_ATOMS: atom_id res chain seq x y z
N MET A 1 17.27 22.45 9.27
CA MET A 1 16.32 23.58 9.29
C MET A 1 14.94 22.97 9.27
N GLU A 2 14.11 23.29 10.26
CA GLU A 2 12.76 22.72 10.42
C GLU A 2 11.73 23.83 10.23
N ILE A 3 10.64 23.54 9.52
CA ILE A 3 9.51 24.46 9.33
C ILE A 3 8.31 23.89 10.07
N GLY A 4 8.01 24.44 11.26
CA GLY A 4 6.78 24.16 11.99
C GLY A 4 5.71 25.21 11.70
N SER A 5 4.52 24.79 11.28
CA SER A 5 3.38 25.69 11.09
C SER A 5 2.06 25.00 11.47
N PRO A 6 1.18 25.64 12.25
CA PRO A 6 -0.17 25.14 12.53
C PRO A 6 -1.12 25.29 11.33
N LYS A 7 -0.67 25.88 10.21
CA LYS A 7 -1.44 26.09 8.98
C LYS A 7 -0.69 25.53 7.75
N PRO A 8 -1.38 25.21 6.64
CA PRO A 8 -0.74 24.74 5.42
C PRO A 8 0.33 25.71 4.92
N VAL A 9 1.53 25.21 4.64
CA VAL A 9 2.64 25.99 4.07
C VAL A 9 2.72 25.71 2.58
N LYS A 10 2.61 26.76 1.76
CA LYS A 10 2.87 26.68 0.32
C LYS A 10 4.31 27.11 0.06
N VAL A 11 5.13 26.18 -0.40
CA VAL A 11 6.54 26.44 -0.76
C VAL A 11 6.61 26.78 -2.24
N TYR A 12 7.25 27.91 -2.58
CA TYR A 12 7.53 28.31 -3.97
C TYR A 12 9.05 28.40 -4.14
N ALA A 13 9.63 27.49 -4.91
CA ALA A 13 11.08 27.38 -5.08
C ALA A 13 11.42 27.10 -6.56
N PRO A 14 11.47 28.13 -7.41
CA PRO A 14 11.57 27.98 -8.88
C PRO A 14 12.94 27.46 -9.36
N GLU A 15 14.00 27.62 -8.57
CA GLU A 15 15.37 27.18 -8.91
C GLU A 15 15.88 26.04 -8.01
N HIS A 16 15.03 25.50 -7.14
CA HIS A 16 15.41 24.38 -6.25
C HIS A 16 14.64 23.12 -6.65
N TRP A 17 15.34 22.00 -6.63
CA TRP A 17 14.70 20.69 -6.74
C TRP A 17 14.18 20.32 -5.36
N VAL A 18 12.87 20.38 -5.16
CA VAL A 18 12.25 19.60 -4.08
C VAL A 18 12.36 18.14 -4.53
N LEU A 19 13.44 17.48 -4.10
CA LEU A 19 13.48 16.03 -4.07
C LEU A 19 12.42 15.64 -3.06
N GLY A 20 11.17 15.50 -3.52
CA GLY A 20 10.13 14.82 -2.73
C GLY A 20 10.68 13.48 -2.28
N ALA A 21 10.20 12.98 -1.14
CA ALA A 21 10.51 11.61 -0.73
C ALA A 21 10.36 10.70 -1.96
N LYS A 22 11.43 9.98 -2.30
CA LYS A 22 11.57 9.27 -3.57
C LYS A 22 10.43 8.28 -3.82
N GLU A 23 9.70 7.91 -2.76
CA GLU A 23 8.30 7.52 -2.71
C GLU A 23 7.86 7.70 -1.23
N ILE A 24 6.58 7.99 -0.95
CA ILE A 24 6.06 8.10 0.42
C ILE A 24 5.61 6.71 0.88
N SER A 25 6.06 6.30 2.07
CA SER A 25 5.59 5.08 2.74
C SER A 25 4.49 5.44 3.75
N TYR A 26 3.68 4.46 4.13
CA TYR A 26 2.57 4.66 5.06
C TYR A 26 2.74 3.81 6.30
N LYS A 27 2.47 4.42 7.46
CA LYS A 27 2.20 3.70 8.70
C LYS A 27 0.86 2.99 8.60
N PHE A 28 0.67 1.96 9.43
CA PHE A 28 -0.59 1.20 9.51
C PHE A 28 -1.80 2.03 9.94
N ASN A 29 -1.57 3.18 10.60
CA ASN A 29 -2.60 4.17 10.89
C ASN A 29 -2.91 5.13 9.72
N GLY A 30 -2.33 4.90 8.53
CA GLY A 30 -2.53 5.71 7.32
C GLY A 30 -1.69 6.98 7.24
N SER A 31 -0.85 7.29 8.24
CA SER A 31 -0.01 8.48 8.21
C SER A 31 1.19 8.31 7.26
N PRO A 32 1.54 9.31 6.44
CA PRO A 32 2.73 9.25 5.61
C PRO A 32 4.00 9.32 6.47
N ILE A 33 5.03 8.58 6.06
CA ILE A 33 6.34 8.55 6.71
C ILE A 33 7.44 8.34 5.66
N VAL A 34 8.63 8.85 5.97
CA VAL A 34 9.87 8.52 5.29
C VAL A 34 10.75 7.82 6.31
N GLY A 35 11.13 6.56 6.06
CA GLY A 35 11.92 5.77 6.98
C GLY A 35 12.63 4.63 6.25
N THR A 36 13.62 4.03 6.90
CA THR A 36 14.54 3.07 6.26
C THR A 36 13.89 1.75 5.88
N PHE A 37 13.01 1.24 6.75
CA PHE A 37 12.35 -0.05 6.56
C PHE A 37 11.00 0.17 5.90
N ASP A 38 11.04 0.27 4.57
CA ASP A 38 9.84 0.36 3.77
C ASP A 38 9.75 -0.81 2.78
N GLU A 39 8.54 -1.35 2.65
CA GLU A 39 8.27 -2.54 1.84
C GLU A 39 7.12 -2.26 0.86
N LYS A 40 7.26 -2.73 -0.38
CA LYS A 40 6.22 -2.75 -1.42
C LYS A 40 6.15 -4.14 -2.02
N PHE A 41 4.95 -4.69 -2.13
CA PHE A 41 4.71 -5.96 -2.80
C PHE A 41 4.27 -5.73 -4.25
N VAL A 42 4.69 -6.62 -5.15
CA VAL A 42 4.23 -6.63 -6.55
C VAL A 42 3.66 -8.01 -6.85
N LEU A 43 2.35 -8.06 -7.15
CA LEU A 43 1.65 -9.30 -7.43
C LEU A 43 1.83 -9.69 -8.89
N LYS A 44 2.29 -10.92 -9.09
CA LYS A 44 2.40 -11.57 -10.40
C LYS A 44 1.76 -12.95 -10.35
N SER A 45 1.22 -13.40 -11.48
CA SER A 45 0.84 -14.80 -11.66
C SER A 45 2.08 -15.69 -11.67
N GLU A 46 1.89 -17.01 -11.58
CA GLU A 46 2.98 -17.98 -11.77
C GLU A 46 3.64 -17.87 -13.17
N SER A 47 2.91 -17.42 -14.18
CA SER A 47 3.44 -17.14 -15.52
C SER A 47 4.19 -15.81 -15.63
N GLY A 48 4.21 -15.01 -14.57
CA GLY A 48 4.87 -13.69 -14.51
C GLY A 48 4.01 -12.53 -14.98
N GLU A 49 2.73 -12.74 -15.28
CA GLU A 49 1.79 -11.69 -15.66
C GLU A 49 1.46 -10.80 -14.46
N ILE A 50 1.39 -9.49 -14.69
CA ILE A 50 1.08 -8.51 -13.66
C ILE A 50 -0.39 -8.63 -13.22
N LEU A 51 -0.61 -8.77 -11.91
CA LEU A 51 -1.95 -8.86 -11.33
C LEU A 51 -2.41 -7.50 -10.80
N LYS A 52 -2.99 -6.70 -11.70
CA LYS A 52 -3.58 -5.40 -11.39
C LYS A 52 -5.03 -5.50 -10.90
N ASN A 53 -5.50 -4.48 -10.19
CA ASN A 53 -6.87 -4.39 -9.67
C ASN A 53 -7.27 -5.56 -8.76
N VAL A 54 -6.30 -6.11 -8.02
CA VAL A 54 -6.51 -7.21 -7.07
C VAL A 54 -6.59 -6.66 -5.65
N PRO A 55 -7.68 -6.91 -4.90
CA PRO A 55 -7.76 -6.55 -3.50
C PRO A 55 -6.72 -7.28 -2.67
N TYR A 56 -6.07 -6.55 -1.77
CA TYR A 56 -5.04 -7.09 -0.88
C TYR A 56 -5.21 -6.60 0.56
N VAL A 57 -4.60 -7.34 1.47
CA VAL A 57 -4.37 -6.94 2.86
C VAL A 57 -2.89 -7.10 3.19
N ILE A 58 -2.30 -6.07 3.79
CA ILE A 58 -0.99 -6.12 4.43
C ILE A 58 -1.23 -6.10 5.93
N THR A 59 -0.61 -7.04 6.65
CA THR A 59 -0.71 -7.16 8.11
C THR A 59 0.65 -6.93 8.72
N ASN A 60 0.74 -6.07 9.74
CA ASN A 60 1.92 -5.98 10.59
C ASN A 60 1.93 -7.19 11.54
N LYS A 61 2.96 -8.04 11.46
CA LYS A 61 3.08 -9.26 12.26
C LYS A 61 3.28 -8.99 13.75
N VAL A 62 3.80 -7.83 14.11
CA VAL A 62 4.09 -7.43 15.50
C VAL A 62 2.85 -6.80 16.15
N THR A 63 2.21 -5.84 15.48
CA THR A 63 1.07 -5.09 16.04
C THR A 63 -0.29 -5.72 15.71
N GLY A 64 -0.37 -6.54 14.66
CA GLY A 64 -1.60 -7.08 14.11
C GLY A 64 -2.43 -6.07 13.31
N GLU A 65 -1.95 -4.84 13.13
CA GLU A 65 -2.63 -3.82 12.36
C GLU A 65 -2.65 -4.16 10.87
N GLN A 66 -3.68 -3.70 10.15
CA GLN A 66 -3.89 -4.03 8.75
C GLN A 66 -4.09 -2.80 7.88
N ILE A 67 -3.50 -2.83 6.68
CA ILE A 67 -3.83 -1.94 5.58
C ILE A 67 -4.47 -2.77 4.46
N ARG A 68 -5.59 -2.29 3.94
CA ARG A 68 -6.23 -2.87 2.75
C ARG A 68 -6.10 -1.93 1.58
N GLY A 69 -6.01 -2.50 0.38
CA GLY A 69 -5.94 -1.73 -0.85
C GLY A 69 -6.25 -2.59 -2.07
N ILE A 70 -5.98 -2.01 -3.23
CA ILE A 70 -6.14 -2.65 -4.54
C ILE A 70 -4.83 -2.42 -5.28
N THR A 71 -4.30 -3.45 -5.95
CA THR A 71 -3.04 -3.33 -6.69
C THR A 71 -3.13 -2.35 -7.86
N ASP A 72 -2.06 -1.60 -8.09
CA ASP A 72 -1.92 -0.66 -9.20
C ASP A 72 -1.75 -1.35 -10.57
N ASP A 73 -1.60 -0.57 -11.64
CA ASP A 73 -1.42 -1.11 -13.01
C ASP A 73 -0.12 -1.92 -13.19
N GLU A 74 0.84 -1.79 -12.28
CA GLU A 74 2.07 -2.58 -12.20
C GLU A 74 1.94 -3.75 -11.20
N GLY A 75 0.73 -4.00 -10.66
CA GLY A 75 0.47 -5.04 -9.66
C GLY A 75 1.01 -4.68 -8.28
N GLY A 76 1.42 -3.44 -8.07
CA GLY A 76 2.03 -2.94 -6.85
C GLY A 76 1.03 -2.62 -5.75
N THR A 77 1.41 -2.88 -4.50
CA THR A 77 0.70 -2.38 -3.31
C THR A 77 1.16 -0.96 -2.97
N VAL A 78 0.49 -0.30 -2.01
CA VAL A 78 1.09 0.82 -1.31
C VAL A 78 2.39 0.38 -0.61
N ARG A 79 3.31 1.34 -0.44
CA ARG A 79 4.54 1.14 0.31
C ARG A 79 4.25 1.33 1.79
N VAL A 80 4.57 0.34 2.60
CA VAL A 80 4.33 0.35 4.06
C VAL A 80 5.64 0.51 4.81
N TRP A 81 5.59 1.16 5.97
CA TRP A 81 6.75 1.31 6.84
C TRP A 81 6.58 0.55 8.16
N THR A 82 7.68 -0.01 8.65
CA THR A 82 7.76 -0.75 9.91
C THR A 82 8.95 -0.28 10.75
N GLU A 83 8.97 -0.65 12.04
CA GLU A 83 10.08 -0.30 12.93
C GLU A 83 11.34 -1.13 12.62
N SER A 84 11.16 -2.34 12.07
CA SER A 84 12.23 -3.26 11.65
C SER A 84 11.93 -3.93 10.30
N GLU A 85 12.94 -4.58 9.71
CA GLU A 85 12.78 -5.41 8.50
C GLU A 85 11.86 -6.61 8.74
N GLU A 86 11.18 -7.06 7.67
CA GLU A 86 10.39 -8.29 7.64
C GLU A 86 9.25 -8.34 8.67
N GLU A 87 8.67 -7.19 9.02
CA GLU A 87 7.55 -7.12 9.98
C GLU A 87 6.16 -7.19 9.33
N VAL A 88 6.09 -7.38 8.01
CA VAL A 88 4.81 -7.44 7.29
C VAL A 88 4.55 -8.79 6.62
N GLU A 89 3.27 -9.09 6.45
CA GLU A 89 2.75 -10.19 5.67
C GLU A 89 1.67 -9.68 4.73
N MET A 90 1.68 -10.12 3.47
CA MET A 90 0.70 -9.73 2.46
C MET A 90 -0.18 -10.93 2.09
N GLY A 91 -1.50 -10.72 2.09
CA GLY A 91 -2.50 -11.67 1.63
C GLY A 91 -3.37 -11.07 0.52
N VAL A 92 -3.84 -11.93 -0.38
CA VAL A 92 -4.84 -11.55 -1.40
C VAL A 92 -6.23 -11.69 -0.78
N ASP A 93 -6.99 -10.60 -0.77
CA ASP A 93 -8.34 -10.58 -0.19
C ASP A 93 -9.36 -11.03 -1.25
N PHE A 94 -9.47 -12.36 -1.42
CA PHE A 94 -10.46 -12.94 -2.32
C PHE A 94 -11.84 -12.89 -1.65
N VAL A 95 -12.67 -11.92 -2.01
CA VAL A 95 -14.12 -12.02 -1.79
C VAL A 95 -14.64 -13.19 -2.64
N ARG A 96 -14.83 -14.36 -2.02
CA ARG A 96 -15.53 -15.49 -2.65
C ARG A 96 -17.00 -15.13 -2.84
N VAL A 97 -17.35 -14.62 -4.02
CA VAL A 97 -18.75 -14.49 -4.43
C VAL A 97 -19.21 -15.83 -4.99
N PHE A 98 -19.98 -16.58 -4.20
CA PHE A 98 -20.68 -17.75 -4.70
C PHE A 98 -21.93 -17.31 -5.46
N SER A 99 -21.97 -17.54 -6.78
CA SER A 99 -23.24 -17.45 -7.52
C SER A 99 -24.10 -18.65 -7.13
N LYS A 100 -25.23 -18.42 -6.43
CA LYS A 100 -26.29 -19.43 -6.38
C LYS A 100 -26.82 -19.60 -7.81
N SER A 101 -26.55 -20.75 -8.43
CA SER A 101 -27.31 -21.19 -9.59
C SER A 101 -28.70 -21.57 -9.09
N SER A 102 -29.69 -20.69 -9.27
CA SER A 102 -31.09 -21.05 -9.20
C SER A 102 -31.37 -21.94 -10.41
N LYS A 103 -31.40 -23.25 -10.19
CA LYS A 103 -32.05 -24.17 -11.10
C LYS A 103 -33.55 -23.96 -10.93
N ASP A 104 -34.08 -22.94 -11.60
CA ASP A 104 -35.49 -22.93 -12.00
C ASP A 104 -35.65 -24.00 -13.09
N LYS A 105 -36.49 -24.99 -12.80
CA LYS A 105 -37.12 -26.01 -13.65
C LYS A 105 -37.57 -27.13 -12.71
N GLU A 106 -38.81 -27.57 -12.64
CA GLU A 106 -40.09 -27.25 -13.29
C GLU A 106 -41.14 -27.98 -12.44
#